data_AF-A0A8T1BDH8-F1
#
_entry.id   AF-A0A8T1BDH8-F1
#
_cell.length_a   1.000
_cell.length_b   1.000
_cell.length_c   1.000
_cell.angle_alpha   90.00
_cell.angle_beta   90.00
_cell.angle_gamma   90.00
#
_symmetry.space_group_name_H-M   'P 1'
#
loop_
_entity.id
_entity.type
_entity.pdbx_description
1 polymer ?
#
loop_
_entity_poly.entity_id
_entity_poly.type
_entity_poly.pdbx_seq_one_letter_code
_entity_poly.pdbx_strand_id
1 'polypeptide(L)'
;MFSDMWEMPTPFTSEWKKSPACDEFDLGNFDGEGIIYQRDQYWNKSATVPTQASVLLFSGKLDPQPPHKYAEYLSDALDCRKKALVTFEYATHDALVSTPFGDTDDTSLHCGMELLVSYVSNNSDLQLLDRSCINEMPAFNLTVPVEYVHSFFSTDEAYGVYNASLSQTEGSA
;
A
#
# COMPACT_ATOMS: atom_id res chain seq x y z
N MET A 1 -0.72 3.68 15.90
CA MET A 1 0.72 3.66 15.59
C MET A 1 0.86 3.74 14.07
N PHE A 2 0.64 4.94 13.53
CA PHE A 2 0.68 5.27 12.08
C PHE A 2 1.31 6.66 11.87
N SER A 3 1.94 7.21 12.92
CA SER A 3 2.39 8.60 12.99
C SER A 3 3.56 8.87 12.05
N ASP A 4 4.48 7.90 11.92
CA ASP A 4 5.72 8.06 11.18
C ASP A 4 5.54 8.33 9.67
N MET A 5 4.37 7.98 9.11
CA MET A 5 4.02 8.30 7.71
C MET A 5 3.78 9.80 7.48
N TRP A 6 3.25 10.47 8.51
CA TRP A 6 2.83 11.87 8.45
C TRP A 6 3.84 12.80 9.12
N GLU A 7 4.85 12.25 9.80
CA GLU A 7 5.82 13.01 10.61
C GLU A 7 7.14 13.31 9.90
N MET A 8 7.43 12.68 8.76
CA MET A 8 8.49 13.19 7.90
C MET A 8 7.91 14.34 7.07
N PRO A 9 8.54 15.52 6.98
CA PRO A 9 8.41 16.24 5.72
C PRO A 9 8.82 15.22 4.67
N THR A 10 7.92 14.88 3.75
CA THR A 10 8.25 13.95 2.67
C THR A 10 9.60 14.42 2.11
N PRO A 11 10.60 13.53 1.88
CA PRO A 11 11.88 13.94 1.28
C PRO A 11 11.63 14.80 0.02
N PHE A 12 10.51 14.49 -0.64
CA PHE A 12 9.83 15.20 -1.70
C PHE A 12 9.62 16.72 -1.50
N THR A 13 9.45 17.25 -0.29
CA THR A 13 9.17 18.68 -0.06
C THR A 13 10.40 19.56 0.08
N SER A 14 11.54 19.03 0.54
CA SER A 14 12.73 19.86 0.77
C SER A 14 13.63 20.00 -0.47
N GLU A 15 13.70 18.96 -1.30
CA GLU A 15 14.50 18.98 -2.54
C GLU A 15 13.76 19.65 -3.71
N TRP A 16 12.43 19.49 -3.81
CA TRP A 16 11.63 20.08 -4.90
C TRP A 16 11.52 21.60 -4.81
N LYS A 17 11.52 22.16 -3.59
CA LYS A 17 11.54 23.61 -3.36
C LYS A 17 12.70 24.34 -4.05
N LYS A 18 13.78 23.63 -4.39
CA LYS A 18 14.96 24.17 -5.08
C LYS A 18 15.06 23.77 -6.55
N SER A 19 14.05 23.08 -7.08
CA SER A 19 14.05 22.67 -8.49
C SER A 19 13.70 23.88 -9.37
N PRO A 20 14.32 24.01 -10.57
CA PRO A 20 13.99 25.09 -11.51
C PRO A 20 12.50 25.13 -11.92
N ALA A 21 11.81 23.98 -11.82
CA ALA A 21 10.38 23.88 -12.09
C ALA A 21 9.51 24.59 -11.03
N CYS A 22 10.07 24.89 -9.85
CA CYS A 22 9.37 25.55 -8.75
C CYS A 22 9.73 27.04 -8.59
N ASP A 23 10.65 27.57 -9.42
CA ASP A 23 11.10 28.97 -9.35
C ASP A 23 9.95 29.97 -9.62
N GLU A 24 8.98 29.61 -10.45
CA GLU A 24 7.79 30.42 -10.76
C GLU A 24 6.88 30.64 -9.53
N PHE A 25 6.91 29.71 -8.57
CA PHE A 25 6.02 29.71 -7.42
C PHE A 25 6.62 30.33 -6.15
N ASP A 26 7.86 30.83 -6.22
CA ASP A 26 8.61 31.44 -5.09
C ASP A 26 8.59 30.60 -3.79
N LEU A 27 8.59 29.27 -3.96
CA LEU A 27 8.50 28.32 -2.84
C LEU A 27 9.82 28.18 -2.06
N GLY A 28 10.91 28.75 -2.58
CA GLY A 28 12.24 28.72 -1.95
C GLY A 28 12.28 29.42 -0.59
N ASN A 29 11.38 30.39 -0.36
CA ASN A 29 11.22 31.13 0.89
C ASN A 29 10.00 30.70 1.71
N PHE A 30 9.28 29.64 1.30
CA PHE A 30 8.12 29.16 2.05
C PHE A 30 8.59 28.41 3.30
N ASP A 31 8.72 29.17 4.40
CA ASP A 31 8.92 28.67 5.76
C ASP A 31 7.56 28.26 6.35
N GLY A 32 6.97 27.23 5.76
CA GLY A 32 5.78 26.60 6.32
C GLY A 32 6.18 25.91 7.61
N GLU A 33 5.55 26.29 8.72
CA GLU A 33 5.63 25.52 9.95
C GLU A 33 5.17 24.09 9.63
N GLY A 34 6.10 23.13 9.72
CA GLY A 34 5.75 21.74 9.52
C GLY A 34 4.65 21.34 10.51
N ILE A 35 3.79 20.41 10.13
CA ILE A 35 2.88 19.78 11.09
C ILE A 35 3.72 18.92 12.02
N ILE A 36 4.28 19.54 13.07
CA ILE A 36 5.14 18.91 14.05
C ILE A 36 4.28 18.49 15.23
N TYR A 37 3.99 17.19 15.31
CA TYR A 37 3.34 16.62 16.48
C TYR A 37 4.32 16.58 17.65
N GLN A 38 3.90 17.09 18.81
CA GLN A 38 4.67 16.94 20.05
C GLN A 38 4.72 15.46 20.42
N ARG A 39 5.93 14.94 20.60
CA ARG A 39 6.15 13.55 20.99
C ARG A 39 5.52 13.30 22.35
N ASP A 40 4.56 12.39 22.38
CA ASP A 40 3.89 12.01 23.62
C ASP A 40 4.63 10.88 24.33
N GLN A 41 4.04 10.38 25.42
CA GLN A 41 4.59 9.27 26.19
C GLN A 41 4.62 7.93 25.45
N TYR A 42 3.99 7.81 24.28
CA TYR A 42 3.93 6.61 23.44
C TYR A 42 4.87 6.70 22.23
N TRP A 43 5.46 7.88 21.99
CA TRP A 43 6.50 8.08 20.98
C TRP A 43 7.63 7.06 21.13
N ASN A 44 8.01 6.43 20.02
CA ASN A 44 9.10 5.45 19.93
C ASN A 44 8.99 4.31 20.98
N LYS A 45 7.77 3.99 21.41
CA LYS A 45 7.49 2.83 22.25
C LYS A 45 6.70 1.83 21.44
N SER A 46 7.18 0.60 21.46
CA SER A 46 6.43 -0.52 20.92
C SER A 46 5.25 -0.88 21.83
N ALA A 47 4.15 -1.31 21.22
CA ALA A 47 3.04 -1.89 21.96
C ALA A 47 3.39 -3.31 22.41
N THR A 48 3.28 -3.57 23.72
CA THR A 48 3.33 -4.93 24.26
C THR A 48 2.00 -5.64 24.01
N VAL A 49 2.05 -6.73 23.25
CA VAL A 49 0.86 -7.53 22.94
C VAL A 49 0.65 -8.55 24.07
N PRO A 50 -0.59 -8.67 24.62
CA PRO A 50 -0.87 -9.66 25.65
C PRO A 50 -0.50 -11.08 25.21
N THR A 51 0.00 -11.91 26.14
CA THR A 51 0.51 -13.26 25.81
C THR A 51 -0.54 -14.22 25.24
N GLN A 52 -1.83 -13.95 25.50
CA GLN A 52 -2.94 -14.71 24.92
C GLN A 52 -3.29 -14.30 23.48
N ALA A 53 -2.82 -13.13 23.03
CA ALA A 53 -3.11 -12.60 21.72
C ALA A 53 -1.98 -12.91 20.73
N SER A 54 -2.34 -12.88 19.45
CA SER A 54 -1.44 -12.96 18.31
C SER A 54 -1.70 -11.77 17.38
N VAL A 55 -0.76 -11.53 16.47
CA VAL A 55 -0.87 -10.46 15.48
C VAL A 55 -0.63 -11.02 14.08
N LEU A 56 -1.55 -10.75 13.18
CA LEU A 56 -1.41 -11.00 11.76
C LEU A 56 -1.25 -9.65 11.04
N LEU A 57 -0.12 -9.45 10.37
CA LEU A 57 0.16 -8.29 9.54
C LEU A 57 0.13 -8.70 8.07
N PHE A 58 -0.42 -7.83 7.24
CA PHE A 58 -0.38 -7.96 5.78
C PHE A 58 0.45 -6.82 5.20
N SER A 59 1.20 -7.11 4.15
CA SER A 59 1.92 -6.09 3.40
C SER A 59 2.04 -6.46 1.93
N GLY A 60 1.84 -5.49 1.06
CA GLY A 60 2.14 -5.59 -0.37
C GLY A 60 3.47 -4.93 -0.71
N LYS A 61 4.29 -5.58 -1.53
CA LYS A 61 5.56 -4.98 -1.99
C LYS A 61 5.38 -3.89 -3.04
N LEU A 62 4.21 -3.82 -3.69
CA LEU A 62 3.84 -2.75 -4.61
C LEU A 62 2.98 -1.68 -3.95
N ASP A 63 2.95 -1.59 -2.62
CA ASP A 63 2.24 -0.51 -1.91
C ASP A 63 3.10 0.78 -1.89
N PRO A 64 2.71 1.84 -2.63
CA PRO A 64 3.44 3.10 -2.62
C PRO A 64 3.10 3.98 -1.41
N GLN A 65 2.04 3.70 -0.66
CA GLN A 65 1.56 4.52 0.45
C GLN A 65 2.30 4.17 1.76
N PRO A 66 2.10 2.98 2.36
CA PRO A 66 3.08 2.39 3.25
C PRO A 66 4.00 1.39 2.53
N PRO A 67 5.20 1.83 2.09
CA PRO A 67 6.23 0.93 1.59
C PRO A 67 6.47 -0.25 2.52
N HIS A 68 6.65 -1.44 1.94
CA HIS A 68 6.82 -2.72 2.64
C HIS A 68 7.79 -2.69 3.84
N LYS A 69 8.91 -1.95 3.72
CA LYS A 69 9.90 -1.79 4.80
C LYS A 69 9.28 -1.34 6.13
N TYR A 70 8.20 -0.56 6.11
CA TYR A 70 7.54 -0.09 7.34
C TYR A 70 6.72 -1.20 8.00
N ALA A 71 6.20 -2.16 7.24
CA ALA A 71 5.58 -3.35 7.79
C ALA A 71 6.62 -4.27 8.45
N GLU A 72 7.82 -4.38 7.87
CA GLU A 72 8.95 -5.08 8.50
C GLU A 72 9.35 -4.38 9.81
N TYR A 73 9.52 -3.05 9.81
CA TYR A 73 9.86 -2.29 11.01
C TYR A 73 8.78 -2.41 12.10
N LEU A 74 7.50 -2.35 11.73
CA LEU A 74 6.40 -2.56 12.66
C LEU A 74 6.41 -3.98 13.22
N SER A 75 6.57 -4.98 12.35
CA SER A 75 6.67 -6.38 12.75
C SER A 75 7.81 -6.59 13.74
N ASP A 76 9.01 -6.05 13.47
CA ASP A 76 10.19 -6.18 14.33
C ASP A 76 10.01 -5.47 15.67
N ALA A 77 9.47 -4.24 15.64
CA ALA A 77 9.26 -3.45 16.83
C ALA A 77 8.24 -4.10 17.78
N LEU A 78 7.18 -4.73 17.28
CA LEU A 78 6.10 -5.31 18.10
C LEU A 78 6.63 -6.33 19.12
N ASP A 79 6.41 -6.04 20.40
CA ASP A 79 6.69 -6.97 21.50
C ASP A 79 5.56 -8.00 21.60
N CYS A 80 5.64 -8.99 20.72
CA CYS A 80 4.68 -10.09 20.59
C CYS A 80 5.41 -11.40 20.23
N ARG A 81 5.12 -12.47 20.98
CA ARG A 81 5.68 -13.81 20.69
C ARG A 81 4.99 -14.52 19.53
N LYS A 82 3.72 -14.20 19.28
CA LYS A 82 2.87 -14.83 18.26
C LYS A 82 2.51 -13.81 17.20
N LYS A 83 3.46 -13.47 16.34
CA LYS A 83 3.24 -12.55 15.22
C LYS A 83 3.60 -13.21 13.89
N ALA A 84 2.85 -12.88 12.85
CA ALA A 84 3.16 -13.27 11.48
C ALA A 84 2.97 -12.07 10.55
N LEU A 85 3.97 -11.82 9.71
CA LEU A 85 3.88 -10.92 8.57
C LEU A 85 3.67 -11.76 7.31
N VAL A 86 2.52 -11.59 6.65
CA VAL A 86 2.26 -12.14 5.33
C VAL A 86 2.59 -11.07 4.30
N THR A 87 3.55 -11.39 3.43
CA THR A 87 4.01 -10.49 2.37
C THR A 87 3.50 -10.98 1.03
N PHE A 88 2.81 -10.11 0.31
CA PHE A 88 2.35 -10.35 -1.04
C PHE A 88 3.27 -9.62 -2.02
N GLU A 89 3.79 -10.35 -3.01
CA GLU A 89 4.78 -9.80 -3.94
C GLU A 89 4.21 -8.67 -4.81
N TYR A 90 2.93 -8.76 -5.17
CA TYR A 90 2.32 -7.88 -6.16
C TYR A 90 1.06 -7.15 -5.66
N ALA A 91 0.78 -7.22 -4.37
CA ALA A 91 -0.32 -6.46 -3.78
C ALA A 91 0.04 -4.97 -3.69
N THR A 92 -0.93 -4.11 -3.99
CA THR A 92 -0.85 -2.66 -3.81
C THR A 92 -1.33 -2.27 -2.41
N HIS A 93 -1.77 -1.02 -2.24
CA HIS A 93 -2.39 -0.57 -1.00
C HIS A 93 -3.62 -1.40 -0.65
N ASP A 94 -3.87 -1.55 0.66
CA ASP A 94 -4.92 -2.40 1.21
C ASP A 94 -4.78 -3.88 0.76
N ALA A 95 -3.65 -4.49 1.11
CA ALA A 95 -3.33 -5.91 0.80
C ALA A 95 -4.43 -6.92 1.17
N LEU A 96 -5.35 -6.56 2.07
CA LEU A 96 -6.52 -7.35 2.40
C LEU A 96 -7.44 -7.58 1.18
N VAL A 97 -7.61 -6.56 0.33
CA VAL A 97 -8.50 -6.56 -0.84
C VAL A 97 -7.77 -6.41 -2.17
N SER A 98 -6.47 -6.08 -2.18
CA SER A 98 -5.67 -5.99 -3.40
C SER A 98 -4.96 -7.31 -3.76
N THR A 99 -5.52 -8.45 -3.34
CA THR A 99 -4.90 -9.79 -3.47
C THR A 99 -5.82 -10.78 -4.18
N PRO A 100 -6.24 -10.49 -5.42
CA PRO A 100 -7.14 -11.39 -6.15
C PRO A 100 -6.52 -12.80 -6.28
N PHE A 101 -7.36 -13.84 -6.18
CA PHE A 101 -6.97 -15.22 -6.47
C PHE A 101 -8.16 -16.02 -7.03
N GLY A 102 -7.87 -17.13 -7.70
CA GLY A 102 -8.87 -18.00 -8.34
C GLY A 102 -9.32 -17.52 -9.73
N ASP A 103 -9.95 -18.42 -10.50
CA ASP A 103 -10.56 -18.11 -11.81
C ASP A 103 -11.93 -17.45 -11.58
N THR A 104 -12.09 -16.18 -11.92
CA THR A 104 -13.26 -15.38 -11.56
C THR A 104 -14.15 -15.09 -12.75
N ASP A 105 -15.41 -15.54 -12.69
CA ASP A 105 -16.51 -15.05 -13.54
C ASP A 105 -17.62 -14.33 -12.73
N ASP A 106 -17.60 -14.24 -11.38
CA ASP A 106 -18.65 -13.47 -10.67
C ASP A 106 -18.34 -12.94 -9.25
N THR A 107 -17.29 -13.41 -8.56
CA THR A 107 -16.83 -12.79 -7.30
C THR A 107 -15.31 -12.79 -7.22
N SER A 108 -14.68 -11.62 -7.20
CA SER A 108 -13.24 -11.51 -6.96
C SER A 108 -12.91 -11.93 -5.52
N LEU A 109 -12.43 -13.17 -5.36
CA LEU A 109 -11.93 -13.65 -4.09
C LEU A 109 -10.58 -12.98 -3.81
N HIS A 110 -10.35 -12.60 -2.55
CA HIS A 110 -9.10 -11.95 -2.12
C HIS A 110 -8.38 -12.81 -1.08
N CYS A 111 -7.13 -13.19 -1.36
CA CYS A 111 -6.38 -14.09 -0.51
C CYS A 111 -6.10 -13.46 0.86
N GLY A 112 -5.92 -12.14 0.93
CA GLY A 112 -5.85 -11.41 2.19
C GLY A 112 -7.10 -11.59 3.05
N MET A 113 -8.29 -11.55 2.44
CA MET A 113 -9.56 -11.81 3.14
C MET A 113 -9.66 -13.26 3.61
N GLU A 114 -9.30 -14.25 2.79
CA GLU A 114 -9.30 -15.66 3.20
C GLU A 114 -8.35 -15.94 4.37
N LEU A 115 -7.16 -15.32 4.35
CA LEU A 115 -6.22 -15.39 5.47
C LEU A 115 -6.80 -14.78 6.74
N LEU A 116 -7.50 -13.65 6.63
CA LEU A 116 -8.19 -13.05 7.78
C LEU A 116 -9.31 -13.95 8.31
N VAL A 117 -10.13 -14.53 7.43
CA VAL A 117 -11.19 -15.48 7.80
C VAL A 117 -10.60 -16.71 8.48
N SER A 118 -9.53 -17.28 7.94
CA SER A 118 -8.81 -18.41 8.52
C SER A 118 -8.24 -18.07 9.89
N TYR A 119 -7.63 -16.89 10.04
CA TYR A 119 -7.09 -16.41 11.31
C TYR A 119 -8.17 -16.28 12.38
N VAL A 120 -9.30 -15.65 12.07
CA VAL A 120 -10.41 -15.47 13.03
C VAL A 120 -11.06 -16.81 13.37
N SER A 121 -11.34 -17.64 12.36
CA SER A 121 -12.01 -18.94 12.54
C SER A 121 -11.18 -19.92 13.36
N ASN A 122 -9.85 -19.82 13.30
CA ASN A 122 -8.92 -20.62 14.09
C ASN A 122 -8.53 -19.95 15.42
N ASN A 123 -9.38 -19.07 15.98
CA ASN A 123 -9.14 -18.38 17.26
C ASN A 123 -7.78 -17.66 17.31
N SER A 124 -7.37 -17.07 16.20
CA SER A 124 -6.09 -16.36 16.05
C SER A 124 -4.85 -17.26 16.17
N ASP A 125 -4.99 -18.59 16.05
CA ASP A 125 -3.84 -19.50 16.03
C ASP A 125 -3.11 -19.45 14.68
N LEU A 126 -1.95 -18.79 14.68
CA LEU A 126 -1.11 -18.63 13.50
C LEU A 126 -0.57 -19.95 12.94
N GLN A 127 -0.53 -21.04 13.73
CA GLN A 127 -0.11 -22.36 13.24
C GLN A 127 -1.18 -23.02 12.36
N LEU A 128 -2.44 -22.62 12.53
CA LEU A 128 -3.59 -23.12 11.79
C LEU A 128 -3.99 -22.20 10.63
N LEU A 129 -3.19 -21.15 10.37
CA LEU A 129 -3.47 -20.21 9.29
C LEU A 129 -3.33 -20.91 7.93
N ASP A 130 -4.45 -21.02 7.22
CA ASP A 130 -4.48 -21.56 5.86
C ASP A 130 -3.93 -20.54 4.87
N ARG A 131 -2.84 -20.93 4.20
CA ARG A 131 -2.09 -20.09 3.25
C ARG A 131 -2.18 -20.61 1.82
N SER A 132 -3.07 -21.56 1.54
CA SER A 132 -3.24 -22.19 0.23
C SER A 132 -3.47 -21.17 -0.88
N CYS A 133 -4.31 -20.15 -0.64
CA CYS A 133 -4.64 -19.10 -1.62
C CYS A 133 -3.42 -18.33 -2.16
N ILE A 134 -2.30 -18.26 -1.41
CA ILE A 134 -1.10 -17.53 -1.85
C ILE A 134 -0.52 -18.16 -3.12
N ASN A 135 -0.60 -19.49 -3.24
CA ASN A 135 -0.08 -20.21 -4.41
C ASN A 135 -1.04 -20.16 -5.61
N GLU A 136 -2.29 -19.74 -5.40
CA GLU A 136 -3.33 -19.63 -6.43
C GLU A 136 -3.47 -18.19 -6.94
N MET A 137 -2.70 -17.26 -6.38
CA MET A 137 -2.66 -15.89 -6.88
C MET A 137 -2.10 -15.86 -8.31
N PRO A 138 -2.69 -15.05 -9.20
CA PRO A 138 -2.24 -14.97 -10.58
C PRO A 138 -0.82 -14.40 -10.66
N ALA A 139 -0.09 -14.81 -11.71
CA ALA A 139 1.20 -14.22 -12.01
C ALA A 139 1.03 -12.73 -12.34
N PHE A 140 2.02 -11.92 -11.96
CA PHE A 140 2.03 -10.50 -12.26
C PHE A 140 2.06 -10.26 -13.77
N ASN A 141 1.09 -9.49 -14.25
CA ASN A 141 0.97 -9.13 -15.66
C ASN A 141 0.77 -7.61 -15.79
N LEU A 142 1.70 -6.95 -16.48
CA LEU A 142 1.66 -5.52 -16.79
C LEU A 142 0.97 -5.21 -18.12
N THR A 143 0.38 -6.21 -18.77
CA THR A 143 -0.42 -6.01 -19.98
C THR A 143 -1.72 -5.33 -19.58
N VAL A 144 -1.78 -4.02 -19.79
CA VAL A 144 -2.98 -3.22 -19.52
C VAL A 144 -3.94 -3.38 -20.71
N PRO A 145 -5.22 -3.70 -20.48
CA PRO A 145 -6.22 -3.70 -21.54
C PRO A 145 -6.29 -2.35 -22.27
N VAL A 146 -6.45 -2.39 -23.60
CA VAL A 146 -6.36 -1.21 -24.46
C VAL A 146 -7.35 -0.10 -24.07
N GLU A 147 -8.52 -0.48 -23.55
CA GLU A 147 -9.52 0.45 -23.03
C GLU A 147 -9.01 1.29 -21.87
N TYR A 148 -8.23 0.70 -20.96
CA TYR A 148 -7.62 1.42 -19.85
C TYR A 148 -6.43 2.26 -20.32
N VAL A 149 -5.64 1.76 -21.27
CA VAL A 149 -4.54 2.53 -21.86
C VAL A 149 -5.07 3.81 -22.50
N HIS A 150 -6.13 3.69 -23.30
CA HIS A 150 -6.76 4.82 -23.96
C HIS A 150 -7.40 5.78 -22.94
N SER A 151 -8.13 5.24 -21.96
CA SER A 151 -8.86 6.05 -20.98
C SER A 151 -7.96 6.83 -20.03
N PHE A 152 -6.83 6.26 -19.59
CA PHE A 152 -5.95 6.91 -18.61
C PHE A 152 -4.77 7.64 -19.25
N PHE A 153 -4.22 7.12 -20.34
CA PHE A 153 -3.00 7.64 -20.95
C PHE A 153 -3.23 8.30 -22.32
N SER A 154 -4.39 8.06 -22.96
CA SER A 154 -4.69 8.54 -24.33
C SER A 154 -3.58 8.18 -25.32
N THR A 155 -3.11 6.95 -25.25
CA THR A 155 -2.06 6.36 -26.08
C THR A 155 -2.53 5.00 -26.59
N ASP A 156 -1.91 4.45 -27.64
CA ASP A 156 -2.20 3.08 -28.10
C ASP A 156 -1.45 2.00 -27.26
N GLU A 157 -0.44 2.41 -26.49
CA GLU A 157 0.35 1.55 -25.60
C GLU A 157 0.69 2.31 -24.32
N ALA A 158 0.81 1.63 -23.17
CA ALA A 158 0.98 2.26 -21.85
C ALA A 158 2.18 3.23 -21.73
N TYR A 159 3.20 3.08 -22.58
CA TYR A 159 4.38 3.96 -22.65
C TYR A 159 4.52 4.63 -24.03
N GLY A 160 3.41 4.75 -24.77
CA GLY A 160 3.36 5.28 -26.13
C GLY A 160 3.32 6.81 -26.21
N VAL A 161 3.20 7.30 -27.44
CA VAL A 161 3.08 8.74 -27.73
C VAL A 161 1.64 9.19 -27.55
N TYR A 162 1.44 10.26 -26.79
CA TYR A 162 0.12 10.84 -26.55
C TYR A 162 -0.61 11.12 -27.88
N ASN A 163 -1.85 10.65 -27.96
CA ASN A 163 -2.75 10.84 -29.08
C ASN A 163 -4.02 11.55 -28.61
N ALA A 164 -4.13 12.84 -28.93
CA ALA A 164 -5.26 13.68 -28.56
C ALA A 164 -6.61 13.14 -29.05
N SER A 165 -6.65 12.33 -30.13
CA SER A 165 -7.91 11.74 -30.60
C SER A 165 -8.46 10.65 -29.67
N LEU A 166 -7.64 10.10 -28.78
CA LEU A 166 -8.02 9.10 -27.79
C LEU A 166 -8.45 9.72 -26.45
N SER A 167 -8.15 11.01 -26.26
CA SER A 167 -8.62 11.78 -25.11
C SER A 167 -10.11 12.03 -25.25
N GLN A 168 -10.92 11.57 -24.30
CA GLN A 168 -12.33 11.93 -24.27
C GLN A 168 -12.44 13.45 -24.09
N THR A 169 -12.98 14.15 -25.08
CA THR A 169 -13.37 15.55 -24.92
C THR A 169 -14.53 15.57 -23.92
N GLU A 170 -14.39 16.34 -22.83
CA GLU A 170 -15.45 16.56 -21.85
C GLU A 170 -16.81 16.80 -22.53
N GLY A 171 -17.78 15.96 -22.22
CA GLY A 171 -19.10 16.05 -22.81
C GLY A 171 -20.04 14.92 -22.42
N SER A 172 -20.26 14.73 -21.10
CA SER A 172 -21.57 14.44 -20.51
C SER A 172 -21.41 14.08 -19.03
N ALA A 173 -21.74 15.05 -18.18
CA ALA A 173 -22.22 14.83 -16.82
C ALA A 173 -23.59 14.12 -16.81
#